data_AF-A0A8B5W6J0-F1
#
_entry.id   AF-A0A8B5W6J0-F1
#
_cell.length_a   1.000
_cell.length_b   1.000
_cell.length_c   1.000
_cell.angle_alpha   90.00
_cell.angle_beta   90.00
_cell.angle_gamma   90.00
#
_symmetry.space_group_name_H-M   'P 1'
#
loop_
_entity.id
_entity.type
_entity.pdbx_description
1 polymer ?
#
loop_
_entity_poly.entity_id
_entity_poly.type
_entity_poly.pdbx_seq_one_letter_code
_entity_poly.pdbx_strand_id
1 'polypeptide(L)'
;MSETAVIYMSNGKTYTVDRSLTSVSELINDSKTHSEESFYEFTLLNGKKVLVNPVHVVAVETSELSNMDASSQDSTTPVEKENKKKANLKAARKFKDDIDGNME
;
A
#
# COMPACT_ATOMS: atom_id res chain seq x y z
N MET A 1 -0.90 20.22 -0.08
CA MET A 1 -0.84 18.75 0.02
C MET A 1 0.58 18.36 -0.35
N SER A 2 1.26 17.51 0.42
CA SER A 2 2.57 17.00 -0.02
C SER A 2 2.32 16.03 -1.18
N GLU A 3 2.92 16.31 -2.33
CA GLU A 3 2.91 15.39 -3.46
C GLU A 3 3.82 14.20 -3.12
N THR A 4 3.29 13.00 -3.31
CA THR A 4 4.00 11.75 -3.06
C THR A 4 4.17 11.01 -4.39
N ALA A 5 5.19 10.17 -4.49
CA ALA A 5 5.51 9.44 -5.71
C ALA A 5 5.66 7.94 -5.44
N VAL A 6 5.35 7.14 -6.45
CA VAL A 6 5.54 5.69 -6.43
C VAL A 6 6.68 5.33 -7.36
N ILE A 7 7.69 4.65 -6.83
CA ILE A 7 8.83 4.12 -7.58
C ILE A 7 8.58 2.64 -7.87
N TYR A 8 8.61 2.25 -9.15
CA TYR A 8 8.45 0.88 -9.60
C TYR A 8 9.81 0.26 -9.94
N MET A 9 10.14 -0.84 -9.28
CA MET A 9 11.40 -1.55 -9.48
C MET A 9 11.24 -2.73 -10.44
N SER A 10 12.32 -3.07 -11.14
CA SER A 10 12.40 -4.22 -12.06
C SER A 10 12.12 -5.59 -11.42
N ASN A 11 12.24 -5.70 -10.11
CA ASN A 11 11.87 -6.91 -9.36
C ASN A 11 10.39 -6.96 -8.94
N GLY A 12 9.57 -6.02 -9.42
CA GLY A 12 8.15 -5.92 -9.10
C GLY A 12 7.84 -5.25 -7.75
N LYS A 13 8.84 -4.82 -6.97
CA LYS A 13 8.61 -4.05 -5.74
C LYS A 13 8.26 -2.60 -6.06
N THR A 14 7.41 -2.03 -5.22
CA THR A 14 7.02 -0.62 -5.28
C THR A 14 7.35 0.09 -3.97
N TYR A 15 7.80 1.35 -4.07
CA TYR A 15 8.06 2.19 -2.92
C TYR A 15 7.31 3.51 -3.06
N THR A 16 6.46 3.82 -2.08
CA THR A 16 5.82 5.13 -2.00
C THR A 16 6.64 6.05 -1.12
N VAL A 17 7.12 7.16 -1.70
CA VAL A 17 8.05 8.09 -1.07
C VAL A 17 7.39 9.43 -0.81
N ASP A 18 7.80 10.10 0.27
CA ASP A 18 7.33 11.45 0.61
C ASP A 18 8.11 12.52 -0.18
N ARG A 19 8.05 12.41 -1.51
CA ARG A 19 8.62 13.35 -2.48
C ARG A 19 7.76 13.41 -3.72
N SER A 20 7.79 14.56 -4.40
CA SER A 20 7.09 14.75 -5.67
C SER A 20 7.74 13.94 -6.80
N LEU A 21 6.95 13.67 -7.84
CA LEU A 21 7.41 12.99 -9.06
C LEU A 21 8.63 13.71 -9.66
N THR A 22 8.56 15.04 -9.78
CA THR A 22 9.63 15.86 -10.37
C THR A 22 10.94 15.67 -9.62
N SER A 23 10.93 15.81 -8.29
CA SER A 23 12.14 15.65 -7.47
C SER A 23 12.74 14.25 -7.54
N VAL A 24 11.89 13.21 -7.60
CA VAL A 24 12.36 11.82 -7.75
C VAL A 24 12.94 11.59 -9.14
N SER A 25 12.30 12.13 -10.18
CA SER A 25 12.75 11.99 -11.57
C SER A 25 14.08 12.71 -11.84
N GLU A 26 14.31 13.88 -11.24
CA GLU A 26 15.56 14.62 -11.33
C GLU A 26 16.72 13.83 -10.72
N LEU A 27 16.54 13.30 -9.50
CA LEU A 27 17.56 12.48 -8.83
C LEU A 27 17.93 11.23 -9.62
N ILE A 28 16.92 10.55 -10.18
CA ILE A 28 17.13 9.32 -10.95
C ILE A 28 17.77 9.63 -12.31
N ASN A 29 17.41 10.73 -12.97
CA ASN A 29 17.99 11.09 -14.26
C ASN A 29 19.42 11.63 -14.14
N ASP A 30 19.74 12.39 -13.09
CA ASP A 30 21.09 12.91 -12.87
C ASP A 30 22.10 11.77 -12.62
N SER A 31 21.63 10.67 -12.02
CA SER A 31 22.41 9.44 -11.82
C SER A 31 22.83 8.71 -13.09
N LYS A 32 22.07 8.85 -14.19
CA LYS A 32 22.46 8.26 -15.48
C LYS A 32 23.64 9.00 -16.11
N THR A 33 23.84 10.25 -15.71
CA THR A 33 24.92 11.11 -16.19
C THR A 33 26.16 11.08 -15.29
N HIS A 34 26.02 10.79 -13.99
CA HIS A 34 27.15 10.73 -13.05
C HIS A 34 27.20 9.37 -12.32
N SER A 35 28.08 8.51 -12.82
CA SER A 35 28.31 7.11 -12.41
C SER A 35 28.76 6.87 -10.94
N GLU A 36 28.90 7.91 -10.10
CA GLU A 36 29.56 7.76 -8.80
C GLU A 36 28.60 7.35 -7.66
N GLU A 37 27.30 7.63 -7.77
CA GLU A 37 26.32 7.24 -6.75
C GLU A 37 25.52 6.01 -7.18
N SER A 38 25.84 4.85 -6.59
CA SER A 38 25.16 3.58 -6.90
C SER A 38 23.75 3.46 -6.30
N PHE A 39 23.42 4.27 -5.29
CA PHE A 39 22.17 4.19 -4.54
C PHE A 39 21.70 5.57 -4.04
N TYR A 40 20.39 5.81 -4.10
CA TYR A 40 19.75 7.00 -3.54
C TYR A 40 18.90 6.66 -2.33
N GLU A 41 19.02 7.47 -1.28
CA GLU A 41 18.19 7.35 -0.08
C GLU A 41 16.83 8.05 -0.28
N PHE A 42 15.75 7.32 -0.05
CA PHE A 42 14.40 7.86 0.01
C PHE A 42 13.76 7.58 1.38
N THR A 43 12.95 8.52 1.84
CA THR A 43 12.09 8.33 3.01
C THR A 43 10.71 7.89 2.53
N LEU A 44 10.27 6.74 3.02
CA LEU A 44 8.93 6.19 2.81
C LEU A 44 7.91 6.94 3.67
N LEU A 45 6.63 6.83 3.33
CA LEU A 45 5.54 7.46 4.10
C LEU A 45 5.47 7.03 5.58
N ASN A 46 5.99 5.84 5.91
CA ASN A 46 6.06 5.35 7.29
C ASN A 46 7.32 5.84 8.05
N GLY A 47 8.08 6.78 7.49
CA GLY A 47 9.30 7.33 8.07
C GLY A 47 10.54 6.44 7.93
N LYS A 48 10.41 5.23 7.37
CA LYS A 48 11.58 4.36 7.12
C LYS A 48 12.36 4.86 5.92
N LYS A 49 13.68 4.63 5.95
CA LYS A 49 14.58 4.93 4.85
C LYS A 49 14.79 3.69 3.97
N VAL A 50 14.92 3.90 2.66
CA VAL A 50 15.27 2.87 1.69
C VAL A 50 16.34 3.39 0.74
N LEU A 51 17.29 2.51 0.38
CA LEU A 51 18.28 2.78 -0.65
C LEU A 51 17.81 2.15 -1.96
N VAL A 52 17.71 2.96 -3.01
CA VAL A 52 17.22 2.56 -4.32
C VAL A 52 18.34 2.70 -5.35
N ASN A 53 18.60 1.65 -6.11
CA ASN A 53 19.49 1.72 -7.26
C ASN A 53 18.69 2.20 -8.50
N PRO A 54 19.03 3.35 -9.09
CA PRO A 54 18.35 3.91 -10.27
C PRO A 54 18.30 2.99 -11.48
N VAL A 55 19.34 2.16 -11.67
CA VAL A 55 19.44 1.22 -12.81
C VAL A 55 18.29 0.23 -12.81
N HIS A 56 17.73 -0.06 -11.63
CA HIS A 56 16.63 -1.00 -11.47
C HIS A 56 15.25 -0.33 -11.40
N VAL A 57 15.16 0.99 -11.55
CA VAL A 57 13.89 1.71 -11.62
C VAL A 57 13.32 1.60 -13.03
N VAL A 58 12.07 1.16 -13.12
CA VAL A 58 11.35 0.98 -14.39
C VAL A 58 10.44 2.19 -14.66
N ALA A 59 9.77 2.70 -13.62
CA ALA A 59 8.86 3.83 -13.73
C ALA A 59 8.78 4.61 -12.41
N VAL A 60 8.37 5.87 -12.51
CA VAL A 60 8.00 6.71 -11.37
C VAL A 60 6.70 7.41 -11.71
N GLU A 61 5.73 7.35 -10.82
CA GLU A 61 4.40 7.95 -11.02
C GLU A 61 4.02 8.83 -9.83
N THR A 62 3.17 9.82 -10.08
CA THR A 62 2.52 10.57 -8.99
C THR A 62 1.59 9.63 -8.24
N SER A 63 1.66 9.65 -6.91
CA SER A 63 0.79 8.81 -6.09
C SER A 63 -0.56 9.50 -5.89
N GLU A 64 -1.61 8.93 -6.49
CA GLU A 64 -3.00 9.36 -6.28
C GLU A 64 -3.60 8.74 -5.00
N LEU A 65 -2.81 8.63 -3.92
CA LEU A 65 -3.21 8.05 -2.63
C LEU A 65 -4.44 8.69 -1.98
N SER A 66 -5.08 9.68 -2.62
CA SER A 66 -6.45 10.09 -2.32
C SER A 66 -7.47 8.94 -2.27
N ASN A 67 -7.22 7.76 -2.85
CA ASN A 67 -8.21 6.67 -2.87
C ASN A 67 -7.71 5.24 -2.54
N MET A 68 -6.45 5.03 -2.12
CA MET A 68 -6.03 3.69 -1.65
C MET A 68 -6.31 3.52 -0.15
N ASP A 69 -7.56 3.17 0.11
CA ASP A 69 -7.92 2.05 0.98
C ASP A 69 -7.31 2.03 2.39
N ALA A 70 -7.81 2.92 3.24
CA ALA A 70 -7.74 2.75 4.70
C ALA A 70 -8.70 1.65 5.22
N SER A 71 -9.13 0.67 4.41
CA SER A 71 -10.06 -0.39 4.83
C SER A 71 -9.47 -1.44 5.78
N SER A 72 -8.18 -1.36 6.11
CA SER A 72 -7.53 -2.33 7.00
C SER A 72 -7.22 -1.83 8.41
N GLN A 73 -7.60 -0.61 8.79
CA GLN A 73 -7.65 -0.25 10.21
C GLN A 73 -9.06 -0.49 10.76
N ASP A 74 -9.31 -1.76 11.09
CA ASP A 74 -10.35 -2.20 12.00
C ASP A 74 -10.03 -1.66 13.42
N SER A 75 -10.11 -0.35 13.60
CA SER A 75 -10.24 0.29 14.92
C SER A 75 -11.70 0.21 15.36
N THR A 76 -12.34 -0.95 15.20
CA THR A 76 -13.63 -1.19 15.84
C THR A 76 -13.44 -1.19 17.34
N THR A 77 -14.19 -0.31 18.00
CA THR A 77 -14.28 -0.30 19.45
C THR A 77 -14.75 -1.68 19.95
N PRO A 78 -14.42 -2.10 21.19
CA PRO A 78 -14.74 -3.44 21.70
C PRO A 78 -16.22 -3.84 21.53
N VAL A 79 -17.12 -2.85 21.53
CA VAL A 79 -18.57 -3.00 21.38
C VAL A 79 -18.97 -3.46 19.96
N GLU A 80 -18.29 -2.97 18.91
CA GLU A 80 -18.60 -3.36 17.53
C GLU A 80 -18.14 -4.77 17.18
N LYS A 81 -17.03 -5.24 17.78
CA LYS A 81 -16.54 -6.61 17.60
C LYS A 81 -17.52 -7.65 18.15
N GLU A 82 -18.16 -7.36 19.29
CA GLU A 82 -19.14 -8.27 19.89
C GLU A 82 -20.43 -8.36 19.06
N ASN A 83 -20.88 -7.23 18.51
CA ASN A 83 -22.06 -7.18 17.64
C ASN A 83 -21.83 -7.92 16.31
N LYS A 84 -20.65 -7.75 15.69
CA LYS A 84 -20.27 -8.50 14.48
C LYS A 84 -20.21 -10.01 14.74
N LYS A 85 -19.67 -10.44 15.89
CA LYS A 85 -19.61 -11.86 16.27
C LYS A 85 -21.01 -12.45 16.44
N LYS A 86 -21.94 -11.74 17.09
CA LYS A 86 -23.35 -12.18 17.24
C LYS A 86 -24.07 -12.26 15.89
N ALA A 87 -23.85 -11.30 14.99
CA ALA A 87 -24.43 -11.30 13.65
C ALA A 87 -23.94 -12.49 12.81
N ASN A 88 -22.63 -12.74 12.79
CA ASN A 88 -22.04 -13.86 12.06
C ASN A 88 -22.51 -15.21 12.60
N LEU A 89 -22.66 -15.35 13.92
CA LEU A 89 -23.13 -16.59 14.54
C LEU A 89 -24.60 -16.85 14.25
N LYS A 90 -25.43 -15.80 14.13
CA LYS A 90 -26.83 -15.92 13.70
C LYS A 90 -26.95 -16.29 12.22
N ALA A 91 -26.09 -15.73 11.36
CA ALA A 91 -26.04 -16.07 9.95
C ALA A 91 -25.60 -17.53 9.73
N ALA A 92 -24.59 -17.99 10.45
CA ALA A 92 -24.12 -19.38 10.37
C ALA A 92 -25.18 -20.39 10.82
N ARG A 93 -25.98 -20.05 11.85
CA ARG A 93 -27.11 -20.90 12.27
C ARG A 93 -28.20 -20.97 11.21
N LYS A 94 -28.62 -19.82 10.65
CA LYS A 94 -29.59 -19.79 9.55
C LYS A 94 -29.12 -20.58 8.34
N PHE A 95 -27.86 -20.45 7.96
CA PHE A 95 -27.29 -21.21 6.85
C PHE A 95 -27.33 -22.72 7.09
N LYS A 96 -27.09 -23.16 8.33
CA LYS A 96 -27.22 -24.56 8.72
C LYS A 96 -28.69 -25.01 8.66
N ASP A 97 -29.61 -24.22 9.22
CA ASP A 97 -31.04 -24.53 9.20
C ASP A 97 -31.59 -24.59 7.77
N ASP A 98 -31.11 -23.72 6.86
CA ASP A 98 -31.46 -23.74 5.43
C ASP A 98 -30.91 -24.98 4.70
N ILE A 99 -29.76 -25.51 5.11
CA ILE A 99 -29.19 -26.76 4.57
C ILE A 99 -29.95 -27.98 5.10
N ASP A 100 -30.25 -28.02 6.39
CA ASP A 100 -30.92 -29.14 7.03
C ASP A 100 -32.43 -29.16 6.68
N GLY A 101 -33.04 -28.00 6.41
CA GLY A 101 -34.48 -27.85 6.08
C GLY A 101 -34.87 -28.03 4.60
N ASN A 102 -33.90 -28.10 3.68
CA ASN A 102 -34.13 -28.35 2.25
C ASN A 102 -33.77 -29.80 1.83
N MET A 103 -33.61 -30.71 2.80
CA MET A 103 -33.28 -32.13 2.59
C MET A 103 -34.44 -33.08 2.97
N GLU A 104 -35.69 -32.62 2.82
CA GLU A 104 -36.89 -33.49 2.73
C GLU A 104 -37.48 -33.47 1.31
#